data_AF-A0A934MJ62-F1
#
_entry.id   AF-A0A934MJ62-F1
#
_cell.length_a   1.000
_cell.length_b   1.000
_cell.length_c   1.000
_cell.angle_alpha   90.00
_cell.angle_beta   90.00
_cell.angle_gamma   90.00
#
_symmetry.space_group_name_H-M   'P 1'
#
loop_
_entity.id
_entity.type
_entity.pdbx_description
1 polymer ?
#
loop_
_entity_poly.entity_id
_entity_poly.type
_entity_poly.pdbx_seq_one_letter_code
_entity_poly.pdbx_strand_id
1 'polypeptide(L)'
;MSIVLAQATSDGGHATPAAGHNVEVPLPSQHAQVDVPLHGGSGSESLFPPFDVNAFPSHLFWLAIAFGILFFFVNRLVVPKVGGIIEDRRDRIASDLGEASRLARETDEVIAAYESELATARHNAYAIAQERREAIKAEQARQQAETEATLAARIAEAETEIAARRDAALADVTTIAVEATQEIVGLLSKAPASAKEAEAAVKKAEAKNV
;
A
#
# COMPACT_ATOMS: atom_id res chain seq x y z
N MET A 1 -3.29 -10.30 49.89
CA MET A 1 -2.93 -8.87 49.84
C MET A 1 -4.23 -8.10 50.06
N SER A 2 -4.87 -8.18 51.23
CA SER A 2 -4.42 -7.67 52.54
C SER A 2 -4.14 -6.17 52.46
N ILE A 3 -5.16 -5.35 52.75
CA ILE A 3 -5.12 -4.29 53.75
C ILE A 3 -6.54 -4.13 54.30
N VAL A 4 -6.57 -4.05 55.62
CA VAL A 4 -7.67 -4.02 56.57
C VAL A 4 -7.53 -2.70 57.36
N LEU A 5 -8.62 -2.28 58.04
CA LEU A 5 -8.72 -1.23 59.08
C LEU A 5 -8.83 0.21 58.52
N ALA A 6 -9.73 1.07 59.02
CA ALA A 6 -10.16 1.22 60.39
C ALA A 6 -11.63 1.67 60.56
N GLN A 7 -12.19 1.18 61.67
CA GLN A 7 -13.45 1.55 62.32
C GLN A 7 -13.37 2.95 62.95
N ALA A 8 -14.51 3.63 63.04
CA ALA A 8 -14.84 4.49 64.17
C ALA A 8 -16.37 4.49 64.36
N THR A 9 -16.80 3.74 65.36
CA THR A 9 -18.14 3.73 65.96
C THR A 9 -18.20 4.74 67.10
N SER A 10 -19.42 5.13 67.49
CA SER A 10 -19.79 5.61 68.83
C SER A 10 -19.17 6.94 69.27
N ASP A 11 -19.75 7.79 70.11
CA ASP A 11 -20.93 7.80 70.98
C ASP A 11 -21.06 9.27 71.43
N GLY A 12 -22.19 9.66 72.01
CA GLY A 12 -22.22 10.87 72.82
C GLY A 12 -23.54 11.60 72.82
N GLY A 13 -24.59 10.97 73.34
CA GLY A 13 -25.65 11.75 73.97
C GLY A 13 -25.10 12.44 75.22
N HIS A 14 -25.47 13.70 75.46
CA HIS A 14 -25.57 14.24 76.81
C HIS A 14 -26.61 15.35 76.86
N ALA A 15 -27.39 15.26 77.94
CA ALA A 15 -28.54 16.07 78.26
C ALA A 15 -28.18 17.49 78.71
N THR A 16 -29.21 18.34 78.61
CA THR A 16 -29.47 19.63 79.27
C THR A 16 -28.99 19.70 80.73
N PRO A 17 -28.65 20.89 81.30
CA PRO A 17 -29.71 21.81 81.77
C PRO A 17 -29.39 23.33 81.73
N ALA A 18 -30.49 24.11 81.67
CA ALA A 18 -30.78 25.39 82.33
C ALA A 18 -29.69 26.47 82.55
N ALA A 19 -29.90 27.63 81.92
CA ALA A 19 -29.70 28.93 82.57
C ALA A 19 -30.68 29.94 81.97
N GLY A 20 -31.55 30.50 82.81
CA GLY A 20 -32.64 31.38 82.40
C GLY A 20 -32.18 32.73 81.87
N HIS A 21 -32.98 33.24 80.93
CA HIS A 21 -33.27 34.67 80.83
C HIS A 21 -34.71 34.82 80.37
N ASN A 22 -35.60 34.95 81.35
CA ASN A 22 -36.91 35.56 81.14
C ASN A 22 -36.65 37.04 80.84
N VAL A 23 -36.69 37.40 79.56
CA VAL A 23 -36.93 38.78 79.14
C VAL A 23 -38.31 38.81 78.55
N GLU A 24 -39.25 39.05 79.45
CA GLU A 24 -40.63 39.39 79.19
C GLU A 24 -40.65 40.74 78.45
N VAL A 25 -40.90 40.70 77.14
CA VAL A 25 -41.18 41.91 76.35
C VAL A 25 -42.70 42.02 76.22
N PRO A 26 -43.33 43.10 76.72
CA PRO A 26 -44.78 43.20 76.81
C PRO A 26 -45.42 43.27 75.43
N LEU A 27 -46.46 42.46 75.23
CA LEU A 27 -47.41 42.57 74.14
C LEU A 27 -48.16 43.92 74.25
N PRO A 28 -48.21 44.76 73.20
CA PRO A 28 -49.29 45.72 73.10
C PRO A 28 -50.58 44.95 72.79
N SER A 29 -51.44 44.84 73.79
CA SER A 29 -52.83 44.38 73.67
C SER A 29 -53.60 45.31 72.74
N GLN A 30 -53.60 45.05 71.44
CA GLN A 30 -54.66 45.56 70.57
C GLN A 30 -55.71 44.47 70.41
N HIS A 31 -56.71 44.55 71.29
CA HIS A 31 -58.00 43.95 71.05
C HIS A 31 -58.55 44.50 69.73
N ALA A 32 -58.93 43.57 68.87
CA ALA A 32 -59.66 43.84 67.65
C ALA A 32 -60.91 44.69 67.94
N GLN A 33 -60.94 45.89 67.36
CA GLN A 33 -62.18 46.45 66.85
C GLN A 33 -62.03 46.44 65.33
N VAL A 34 -62.45 45.34 64.71
CA VAL A 34 -62.79 45.35 63.30
C VAL A 34 -64.16 46.02 63.24
N ASP A 35 -64.13 47.34 63.21
CA ASP A 35 -65.28 48.12 62.76
C ASP A 35 -65.51 47.70 61.31
N VAL A 36 -66.69 47.16 61.02
CA VAL A 36 -67.13 46.87 59.65
C VAL A 36 -68.12 47.97 59.31
N PRO A 37 -67.70 49.06 58.63
CA PRO A 37 -68.65 50.04 58.14
C PRO A 37 -69.43 49.39 56.99
N LEU A 38 -70.67 48.99 57.28
CA LEU A 38 -71.71 48.81 56.27
C LEU A 38 -71.96 50.16 55.59
N HIS A 39 -71.21 50.46 54.54
CA HIS A 39 -71.56 51.47 53.57
C HIS A 39 -72.09 50.79 52.31
N GLY A 40 -73.41 50.83 52.15
CA GLY A 40 -74.07 50.51 50.90
C GLY A 40 -73.72 51.55 49.84
N GLY A 41 -73.40 51.09 48.63
CA GLY A 41 -73.14 51.93 47.49
C GLY A 41 -72.47 51.19 46.33
N SER A 42 -73.29 50.70 45.41
CA SER A 42 -72.98 50.38 44.00
C SER A 42 -71.76 49.49 43.67
N GLY A 43 -72.07 48.21 43.42
CA GLY A 43 -71.64 47.47 42.22
C GLY A 43 -70.14 47.24 41.98
N SER A 44 -69.62 46.10 42.45
CA SER A 44 -68.95 45.04 41.66
C SER A 44 -68.15 44.14 42.62
N GLU A 45 -68.31 42.83 42.47
CA GLU A 45 -67.70 41.77 43.28
C GLU A 45 -66.18 41.95 43.50
N SER A 46 -65.74 42.09 44.75
CA SER A 46 -64.30 42.06 45.07
C SER A 46 -63.78 40.63 45.05
N LEU A 47 -63.19 40.22 43.92
CA LEU A 47 -62.37 39.01 43.84
C LEU A 47 -61.17 39.10 44.80
N PHE A 48 -60.72 37.94 45.30
CA PHE A 48 -59.57 37.74 46.19
C PHE A 48 -58.41 38.72 45.92
N PRO A 49 -57.79 39.35 46.95
CA PRO A 49 -56.86 40.48 46.77
C PRO A 49 -55.72 40.35 45.72
N PRO A 50 -55.11 39.18 45.47
CA PRO A 50 -54.14 39.02 44.36
C PRO A 50 -54.76 38.87 42.96
N PHE A 51 -56.09 38.85 42.81
CA PHE A 51 -56.82 38.76 41.54
C PHE A 51 -57.71 39.98 41.28
N ASP A 52 -57.24 41.18 41.60
CA ASP A 52 -57.90 42.43 41.20
C ASP A 52 -57.72 42.66 39.68
N VAL A 53 -58.76 42.32 38.92
CA VAL A 53 -58.83 42.42 37.45
C VAL A 53 -58.55 43.82 36.90
N ASN A 54 -58.70 44.87 37.73
CA ASN A 54 -58.49 46.27 37.31
C ASN A 54 -57.01 46.65 37.21
N ALA A 55 -56.10 45.94 37.90
CA ALA A 55 -54.67 46.18 37.82
C ALA A 55 -54.01 45.51 36.60
N PHE A 56 -54.62 44.45 36.06
CA PHE A 56 -54.06 43.66 34.95
C PHE A 56 -53.80 44.46 33.66
N PRO A 57 -54.69 45.37 33.20
CA PRO A 57 -54.45 46.14 31.97
C PRO A 57 -53.16 46.97 32.01
N SER A 58 -52.84 47.58 33.17
CA SER A 58 -51.59 48.35 33.34
C SER A 58 -50.35 47.46 33.32
N HIS A 59 -50.41 46.30 34.00
CA HIS A 59 -49.32 45.32 33.97
C HIS A 59 -49.11 44.75 32.56
N LEU A 60 -50.19 44.46 31.83
CA LEU A 60 -50.14 44.01 30.44
C LEU A 60 -49.60 45.07 29.50
N PHE A 61 -49.93 46.35 29.72
CA PHE A 61 -49.37 47.46 28.94
C PHE A 61 -47.85 47.58 29.13
N TRP A 62 -47.36 47.57 30.37
CA TRP A 62 -45.92 47.59 30.65
C TRP A 62 -45.22 46.32 30.20
N LEU A 63 -45.87 45.16 30.35
CA LEU A 63 -45.37 43.89 29.82
C LEU A 63 -45.23 43.96 28.30
N ALA A 64 -46.21 44.50 27.58
CA ALA A 64 -46.16 44.64 26.13
C ALA A 64 -45.00 45.56 25.69
N ILE A 65 -44.77 46.66 26.41
CA ILE A 65 -43.62 47.55 26.15
C ILE A 65 -42.30 46.82 26.40
N ALA A 66 -42.12 46.21 27.57
CA ALA A 66 -40.89 45.50 27.93
C ALA A 66 -40.62 44.31 26.99
N PHE A 67 -41.66 43.54 26.68
CA PHE A 67 -41.60 42.44 25.74
C PHE A 67 -41.29 42.92 24.32
N GLY A 68 -41.88 44.04 23.88
CA GLY A 68 -41.58 44.64 22.58
C GLY A 68 -40.11 45.06 22.45
N ILE A 69 -39.56 45.70 23.47
CA ILE A 69 -38.14 46.09 23.51
C ILE A 69 -37.24 44.85 23.50
N LEU A 70 -37.54 43.85 24.32
CA LEU A 70 -36.80 42.58 24.36
C LEU A 70 -36.87 41.84 23.01
N PHE A 71 -38.05 41.74 22.43
CA PHE A 71 -38.29 41.11 21.13
C PHE A 71 -37.47 41.79 20.04
N PHE A 72 -37.46 43.12 20.01
CA PHE A 72 -36.65 43.88 19.07
C PHE A 72 -35.15 43.57 19.23
N PHE A 73 -34.64 43.51 20.46
CA PHE A 73 -33.25 43.12 20.74
C PHE A 73 -32.94 41.70 20.28
N VAL A 74 -33.78 40.72 20.60
CA VAL A 74 -33.59 39.31 20.21
C VAL A 74 -33.62 39.16 18.69
N ASN A 75 -34.61 39.77 18.03
CA ASN A 75 -34.75 39.75 16.58
C ASN A 75 -33.53 40.38 15.90
N ARG A 76 -32.99 41.48 16.44
CA ARG A 76 -31.89 42.21 15.82
C ARG A 76 -30.50 41.66 16.12
N LEU A 77 -30.30 41.03 17.28
CA LEU A 77 -28.98 40.55 17.73
C LEU A 77 -28.87 39.03 17.79
N VAL A 78 -29.85 38.33 18.39
CA VAL A 78 -29.73 36.89 18.69
C VAL A 78 -30.00 36.06 17.44
N VAL A 79 -31.09 36.33 16.74
CA VAL A 79 -31.46 35.61 15.50
C VAL A 79 -30.36 35.67 14.44
N PRO A 80 -29.78 36.83 14.07
CA PRO A 80 -28.73 36.86 13.06
C PRO A 80 -27.43 36.18 13.53
N LYS A 81 -27.10 36.22 14.82
CA LYS A 81 -25.91 35.51 15.35
C LYS A 81 -26.05 34.00 15.24
N VAL A 82 -27.21 33.45 15.59
CA VAL A 82 -27.46 32.00 15.48
C VAL A 82 -27.53 31.58 14.01
N GLY A 83 -28.16 32.40 13.16
CA GLY A 83 -28.17 32.18 11.71
C GLY A 83 -26.77 32.10 11.11
N GLY A 84 -25.88 33.03 11.46
CA GLY A 84 -24.48 33.02 11.02
C GLY A 84 -23.73 31.75 11.41
N ILE A 85 -23.87 31.29 12.67
CA ILE A 85 -23.19 30.05 13.13
C ILE A 85 -23.67 28.81 12.38
N ILE A 86 -24.97 28.74 12.05
CA ILE A 86 -25.52 27.62 11.28
C ILE A 86 -24.97 27.64 9.87
N GLU A 87 -24.90 28.82 9.25
CA GLU A 87 -24.35 28.98 7.90
C GLU A 87 -22.86 28.66 7.86
N ASP A 88 -22.05 29.20 8.77
CA ASP A 88 -20.62 28.90 8.88
C ASP A 88 -20.35 27.40 9.00
N ARG A 89 -21.19 26.68 9.77
CA ARG A 89 -21.08 25.22 9.89
C ARG A 89 -21.47 24.50 8.61
N ARG A 90 -22.53 24.95 7.93
CA ARG A 90 -22.95 24.37 6.65
C ARG A 90 -21.90 24.57 5.58
N ASP A 91 -21.37 25.78 5.48
CA ASP A 91 -20.31 26.13 4.53
C ASP A 91 -19.06 25.31 4.77
N ARG A 92 -18.66 25.17 6.04
CA ARG A 92 -17.51 24.32 6.39
C ARG A 92 -17.74 22.85 6.03
N ILE A 93 -18.91 22.29 6.35
CA ILE A 93 -19.24 20.91 5.99
C ILE A 93 -19.28 20.73 4.46
N ALA A 94 -19.86 21.68 3.74
CA ALA A 94 -19.92 21.66 2.28
C ALA A 94 -18.52 21.74 1.66
N SER A 95 -17.66 22.60 2.22
CA SER A 95 -16.25 22.71 1.82
C SER A 95 -15.49 21.42 2.10
N ASP A 96 -15.58 20.87 3.31
CA ASP A 96 -14.90 19.64 3.71
C ASP A 96 -15.37 18.44 2.85
N LEU A 97 -16.67 18.35 2.55
CA LEU A 97 -17.21 17.31 1.67
C LEU A 97 -16.75 17.51 0.21
N GLY A 98 -16.70 18.76 -0.26
CA GLY A 98 -16.19 19.12 -1.57
C GLY A 98 -14.73 18.72 -1.73
N GLU A 99 -13.89 19.09 -0.77
CA GLU A 99 -12.48 18.70 -0.71
C GLU A 99 -12.33 17.18 -0.64
N ALA A 100 -13.04 16.50 0.26
CA ALA A 100 -12.99 15.03 0.36
C ALA A 100 -13.36 14.36 -0.96
N SER A 101 -14.40 14.84 -1.65
CA SER A 101 -14.80 14.31 -2.96
C SER A 101 -13.75 14.57 -4.05
N ARG A 102 -13.08 15.73 -4.01
CA ARG A 102 -11.99 16.07 -4.92
C ARG A 102 -10.78 15.18 -4.70
N LEU A 103 -10.36 15.00 -3.45
CA LEU A 103 -9.25 14.12 -3.07
C LEU A 103 -9.54 12.66 -3.41
N ALA A 104 -10.78 12.20 -3.23
CA ALA A 104 -11.20 10.86 -3.62
C ALA A 104 -11.04 10.66 -5.14
N ARG A 105 -11.55 11.59 -5.96
CA ARG A 105 -11.39 11.54 -7.43
C ARG A 105 -9.93 11.58 -7.86
N GLU A 106 -9.13 12.47 -7.27
CA GLU A 106 -7.69 12.57 -7.58
C GLU A 106 -6.95 11.28 -7.21
N THR A 107 -7.34 10.63 -6.10
CA THR A 107 -6.78 9.33 -5.70
C THR A 107 -7.18 8.23 -6.68
N ASP A 108 -8.44 8.17 -7.08
CA ASP A 108 -8.92 7.18 -8.07
C ASP A 108 -8.21 7.36 -9.42
N GLU A 109 -7.99 8.60 -9.86
CA GLU A 109 -7.23 8.92 -11.08
C GLU A 109 -5.77 8.47 -10.98
N VAL A 110 -5.10 8.73 -9.84
CA VAL A 110 -3.72 8.30 -9.59
C VAL A 110 -3.62 6.78 -9.54
N ILE A 111 -4.57 6.09 -8.89
CA ILE A 111 -4.62 4.62 -8.85
C ILE A 111 -4.78 4.07 -10.26
N ALA A 112 -5.72 4.60 -11.05
CA ALA A 112 -5.94 4.15 -12.43
C ALA A 112 -4.70 4.37 -13.31
N ALA A 113 -4.04 5.53 -13.18
CA ALA A 113 -2.80 5.81 -13.89
C ALA A 113 -1.67 4.85 -13.48
N TYR A 114 -1.50 4.62 -12.17
CA TYR A 114 -0.51 3.69 -11.63
C TYR A 114 -0.73 2.25 -12.11
N GLU A 115 -1.97 1.77 -12.08
CA GLU A 115 -2.32 0.43 -12.56
C GLU A 115 -2.07 0.28 -14.06
N SER A 116 -2.39 1.32 -14.86
CA SER A 116 -2.11 1.37 -16.29
C SER A 116 -0.61 1.35 -16.59
N GLU A 117 0.18 2.15 -15.86
CA GLU A 117 1.64 2.15 -16.00
C GLU A 117 2.24 0.80 -15.62
N LEU A 118 1.76 0.18 -14.54
CA LEU A 118 2.20 -1.14 -14.12
C LEU A 118 1.86 -2.22 -15.16
N ALA A 119 0.66 -2.17 -15.74
CA ALA A 119 0.26 -3.07 -16.81
C ALA A 119 1.15 -2.89 -18.05
N THR A 120 1.42 -1.64 -18.44
CA THR A 120 2.30 -1.30 -19.57
C THR A 120 3.73 -1.76 -19.33
N ALA A 121 4.28 -1.53 -18.14
CA ALA A 121 5.62 -1.96 -17.75
C ALA A 121 5.75 -3.49 -17.78
N ARG A 122 4.74 -4.22 -17.28
CA ARG A 122 4.70 -5.69 -17.36
C ARG A 122 4.64 -6.15 -18.80
N HIS A 123 3.79 -5.56 -19.63
CA HIS A 123 3.69 -5.90 -21.05
C HIS A 123 5.03 -5.69 -21.77
N ASN A 124 5.66 -4.54 -21.57
CA ASN A 124 6.97 -4.22 -22.15
C ASN A 124 8.05 -5.19 -21.67
N ALA A 125 8.06 -5.54 -20.38
CA ALA A 125 9.00 -6.53 -19.85
C ALA A 125 8.82 -7.91 -20.50
N TYR A 126 7.57 -8.35 -20.70
CA TYR A 126 7.29 -9.59 -21.42
C TYR A 126 7.71 -9.51 -22.89
N ALA A 127 7.42 -8.41 -23.58
CA ALA A 127 7.82 -8.20 -24.97
C ALA A 127 9.35 -8.28 -25.13
N ILE A 128 10.10 -7.55 -24.30
CA ILE A 128 11.56 -7.59 -24.28
C ILE A 128 12.06 -9.01 -23.96
N ALA A 129 11.47 -9.69 -22.98
CA ALA A 129 11.88 -11.05 -22.65
C ALA A 129 11.69 -12.03 -23.82
N GLN A 130 10.61 -11.90 -24.59
CA GLN A 130 10.38 -12.73 -25.78
C GLN A 130 11.34 -12.38 -26.91
N GLU A 131 11.50 -11.10 -27.24
CA GLU A 131 12.44 -10.63 -28.26
C GLU A 131 13.86 -11.12 -27.97
N ARG A 132 14.32 -11.00 -26.71
CA ARG A 132 15.65 -11.47 -26.31
C ARG A 132 15.79 -12.98 -26.38
N ARG A 133 14.74 -13.75 -26.04
CA ARG A 133 14.75 -15.21 -26.19
C ARG A 133 14.85 -15.61 -27.65
N GLU A 134 14.12 -14.96 -28.54
CA GLU A 134 14.17 -15.21 -29.97
C GLU A 134 15.53 -14.83 -30.55
N ALA A 135 16.07 -13.67 -30.20
CA ALA A 135 17.40 -13.24 -30.60
C ALA A 135 18.50 -14.21 -30.13
N ILE A 136 18.44 -14.66 -28.88
CA ILE A 136 19.39 -15.65 -28.34
C ILE A 136 19.28 -16.98 -29.09
N LYS A 137 18.06 -17.47 -29.36
CA LYS A 137 17.86 -18.70 -30.14
C LYS A 137 18.43 -18.59 -31.55
N ALA A 138 18.19 -17.46 -32.22
CA ALA A 138 18.71 -17.22 -33.56
C ALA A 138 20.25 -17.17 -33.56
N GLU A 139 20.84 -16.49 -32.57
CA GLU A 139 22.29 -16.42 -32.43
C GLU A 139 22.91 -17.78 -32.08
N GLN A 140 22.26 -18.56 -31.22
CA GLN A 140 22.69 -19.94 -30.92
C GLN A 140 22.67 -20.81 -32.17
N ALA A 141 21.60 -20.75 -32.97
CA ALA A 141 21.50 -21.50 -34.22
C ALA A 141 22.60 -21.08 -35.22
N ARG A 142 22.90 -19.78 -35.30
CA ARG A 142 23.98 -19.24 -36.15
C ARG A 142 25.35 -19.77 -35.71
N GLN A 143 25.65 -19.69 -34.41
CA GLN A 143 26.92 -20.18 -33.85
C GLN A 143 27.07 -21.69 -33.99
N GLN A 144 26.00 -22.46 -33.80
CA GLN A 144 25.97 -23.90 -34.02
C GLN A 144 26.31 -24.22 -35.48
N ALA A 145 25.63 -23.57 -36.43
CA ALA A 145 25.90 -23.78 -37.85
C ALA A 145 27.33 -23.41 -38.25
N GLU A 146 27.87 -22.31 -37.72
CA GLU A 146 29.26 -21.89 -37.97
C GLU A 146 30.28 -22.88 -37.39
N THR A 147 30.02 -23.39 -36.17
CA THR A 147 30.86 -24.38 -35.50
C THR A 147 30.83 -25.71 -36.25
N GLU A 148 29.66 -26.16 -36.67
CA GLU A 148 29.48 -27.38 -37.46
C GLU A 148 30.19 -27.28 -38.81
N ALA A 149 30.07 -26.14 -39.50
CA ALA A 149 30.78 -25.90 -40.77
C ALA A 149 32.31 -25.92 -40.57
N THR A 150 32.80 -25.27 -39.52
CA THR A 150 34.24 -25.26 -39.19
C THR A 150 34.74 -26.65 -38.83
N LEU A 151 33.96 -27.41 -38.07
CA LEU A 151 34.30 -28.78 -37.69
C LEU A 151 34.32 -29.70 -38.91
N ALA A 152 33.33 -29.60 -39.80
CA ALA A 152 33.28 -30.37 -41.04
C ALA A 152 34.49 -30.07 -41.94
N ALA A 153 34.89 -28.80 -42.06
CA ALA A 153 36.08 -28.42 -42.81
C ALA A 153 37.36 -29.03 -42.22
N ARG A 154 37.54 -28.98 -40.90
CA ARG A 154 38.69 -29.59 -40.21
C ARG A 154 38.73 -31.10 -40.33
N ILE A 155 37.57 -31.76 -40.31
CA ILE A 155 37.49 -33.21 -40.53
C ILE A 155 37.94 -33.54 -41.96
N ALA A 156 37.43 -32.82 -42.97
CA ALA A 156 37.83 -33.06 -44.36
C ALA A 156 39.33 -32.79 -44.61
N GLU A 157 39.89 -31.75 -43.99
CA GLU A 157 41.34 -31.46 -44.03
C GLU A 157 42.14 -32.60 -43.38
N ALA A 158 41.74 -33.03 -42.18
CA ALA A 158 42.40 -34.13 -41.47
C ALA A 158 42.31 -35.45 -42.24
N GLU A 159 41.16 -35.76 -42.85
CA GLU A 159 40.99 -36.95 -43.71
C GLU A 159 41.95 -36.91 -44.91
N THR A 160 42.11 -35.74 -45.53
CA THR A 160 43.04 -35.53 -46.64
C THR A 160 44.50 -35.72 -46.19
N GLU A 161 44.88 -35.14 -45.04
CA GLU A 161 46.22 -35.33 -44.48
C GLU A 161 46.50 -36.78 -44.11
N ILE A 162 45.53 -37.48 -43.50
CA ILE A 162 45.65 -38.90 -43.14
C ILE A 162 45.85 -39.75 -44.39
N ALA A 163 45.08 -39.49 -45.46
CA ALA A 163 45.24 -40.18 -46.74
C ALA A 163 46.64 -39.94 -47.33
N ALA A 164 47.10 -38.69 -47.38
CA ALA A 164 48.42 -38.36 -47.90
C ALA A 164 49.55 -39.00 -47.07
N ARG A 165 49.46 -38.99 -45.73
CA ARG A 165 50.43 -39.64 -44.85
C ARG A 165 50.42 -41.16 -45.01
N ARG A 166 49.24 -41.76 -45.18
CA ARG A 166 49.11 -43.19 -45.46
C ARG A 166 49.80 -43.55 -46.78
N ASP A 167 49.53 -42.80 -47.84
CA ASP A 167 50.12 -43.06 -49.15
C ASP A 167 51.65 -42.89 -49.14
N ALA A 168 52.15 -41.85 -48.45
CA ALA A 168 53.58 -41.65 -48.25
C ALA A 168 54.21 -42.81 -47.45
N ALA A 169 53.61 -43.22 -46.33
CA ALA A 169 54.12 -44.33 -45.54
C ALA A 169 54.12 -45.66 -46.31
N LEU A 170 53.11 -45.91 -47.16
CA LEU A 170 53.09 -47.07 -48.04
C LEU A 170 54.22 -47.02 -49.09
N ALA A 171 54.46 -45.84 -49.69
CA ALA A 171 55.57 -45.66 -50.64
C ALA A 171 56.95 -45.85 -49.98
N ASP A 172 57.13 -45.35 -48.76
CA ASP A 172 58.36 -45.54 -47.98
C ASP A 172 58.59 -47.02 -47.68
N VAL A 173 57.55 -47.77 -47.28
CA VAL A 173 57.64 -49.22 -47.04
C VAL A 173 58.03 -49.96 -48.32
N THR A 174 57.44 -49.63 -49.47
CA THR A 174 57.82 -50.25 -50.75
C THR A 174 59.28 -49.93 -51.10
N THR A 175 59.75 -48.71 -50.83
CA THR A 175 61.15 -48.31 -51.05
C THR A 175 62.10 -49.12 -50.17
N ILE A 176 61.83 -49.19 -48.86
CA ILE A 176 62.62 -49.99 -47.90
C ILE A 176 62.62 -51.48 -48.30
N ALA A 177 61.49 -52.02 -48.78
CA ALA A 177 61.41 -53.41 -49.22
C ALA A 177 62.29 -53.68 -50.46
N VAL A 178 62.35 -52.73 -51.41
CA VAL A 178 63.23 -52.83 -52.58
C VAL A 178 64.68 -52.77 -52.16
N GLU A 179 65.06 -51.80 -51.31
CA GLU A 179 66.42 -51.66 -50.78
C GLU A 179 66.87 -52.92 -50.04
N ALA A 180 66.04 -53.43 -49.12
CA ALA A 180 66.31 -54.67 -48.39
C ALA A 180 66.44 -55.89 -49.33
N THR A 181 65.60 -55.98 -50.36
CA THR A 181 65.69 -57.06 -51.37
C THR A 181 66.99 -56.97 -52.15
N GLN A 182 67.42 -55.76 -52.55
CA GLN A 182 68.70 -55.57 -53.24
C GLN A 182 69.89 -55.96 -52.37
N GLU A 183 69.90 -55.59 -51.09
CA GLU A 183 70.97 -55.98 -50.16
C GLU A 183 71.04 -57.49 -49.98
N ILE A 184 69.89 -58.15 -49.75
CA ILE A 184 69.83 -59.61 -49.57
C ILE A 184 70.30 -60.34 -50.84
N VAL A 185 69.86 -59.92 -52.03
CA VAL A 185 70.28 -60.54 -53.30
C VAL A 185 71.76 -60.27 -53.59
N GLY A 186 72.27 -59.08 -53.25
CA GLY A 186 73.70 -58.75 -53.36
C GLY A 186 74.56 -59.67 -52.49
N LEU A 187 74.13 -59.92 -51.24
CA LEU A 187 74.81 -60.84 -50.31
C LEU A 187 74.81 -62.29 -50.83
N LEU A 188 73.72 -62.77 -51.42
CA LEU A 188 73.61 -64.14 -51.94
C LEU A 188 74.34 -64.36 -53.27
N SER A 189 74.24 -63.42 -54.20
CA SER A 189 74.77 -63.58 -55.57
C SER A 189 76.23 -63.16 -55.73
N LYS A 190 76.81 -62.46 -54.74
CA LYS A 190 78.14 -61.82 -54.81
C LYS A 190 78.31 -60.85 -56.00
N ALA A 191 77.20 -60.37 -56.57
CA ALA A 191 77.15 -59.39 -57.65
C ALA A 191 76.05 -58.35 -57.35
N PRO A 192 76.16 -57.11 -57.87
CA PRO A 192 75.14 -56.09 -57.63
C PRO A 192 73.82 -56.48 -58.32
N ALA A 193 72.74 -56.57 -57.54
CA ALA A 193 71.39 -56.82 -58.05
C ALA A 193 70.84 -55.56 -58.74
N SER A 194 70.19 -55.72 -59.91
CA SER A 194 69.64 -54.57 -60.63
C SER A 194 68.41 -54.02 -59.90
N ALA A 195 68.37 -52.70 -59.68
CA ALA A 195 67.27 -52.01 -58.99
C ALA A 195 65.91 -52.27 -59.66
N LYS A 196 65.92 -52.36 -60.99
CA LYS A 196 64.72 -52.56 -61.79
C LYS A 196 64.09 -53.95 -61.61
N GLU A 197 64.90 -54.97 -61.37
CA GLU A 197 64.41 -56.35 -61.13
C GLU A 197 63.90 -56.54 -59.70
N ALA A 198 64.57 -55.93 -58.71
CA ALA A 198 64.11 -55.91 -57.32
C ALA A 198 62.76 -55.20 -57.19
N GLU A 199 62.59 -54.04 -57.84
CA GLU A 199 61.34 -53.29 -57.86
C GLU A 199 60.20 -54.07 -58.54
N ALA A 200 60.48 -54.78 -59.64
CA ALA A 200 59.51 -55.63 -60.33
C ALA A 200 59.09 -56.85 -59.47
N ALA A 201 60.01 -57.43 -58.70
CA ALA A 201 59.74 -58.55 -57.80
C ALA A 201 58.88 -58.13 -56.61
N VAL A 202 59.17 -56.98 -55.99
CA VAL A 202 58.39 -56.42 -54.87
C VAL A 202 56.96 -56.10 -55.33
N LYS A 203 56.79 -55.38 -56.45
CA LYS A 203 55.45 -55.09 -57.01
C LYS A 203 54.64 -56.35 -57.33
N LYS A 204 55.31 -57.39 -57.86
CA LYS A 204 54.67 -58.68 -58.13
C LYS A 204 54.26 -59.42 -56.85
N ALA A 205 55.00 -59.27 -55.76
CA ALA A 205 54.67 -59.84 -54.46
C ALA A 205 53.51 -59.11 -53.78
N GLU A 206 53.48 -57.77 -53.84
CA GLU A 206 52.37 -56.94 -53.35
C GLU A 206 51.06 -57.28 -54.07
N ALA A 207 51.08 -57.39 -55.40
CA ALA A 207 49.91 -57.75 -56.21
C ALA A 207 49.36 -59.17 -55.97
N LYS A 208 50.09 -60.02 -55.25
CA LYS A 208 49.69 -61.39 -54.91
C LYS A 208 49.08 -61.51 -53.50
N ASN A 209 49.15 -60.43 -52.71
CA ASN A 209 48.76 -60.39 -51.30
C ASN A 209 47.59 -59.41 -51.02
N VAL A 210 47.07 -58.77 -52.07
CA VAL A 210 45.77 -58.08 -52.13
C VAL A 210 44.77 -59.03 -52.78
#